data_AF-A0A0L6CMW2-F1
#
_entry.id   AF-A0A0L6CMW2-F1
#
_cell.length_a   1.000
_cell.length_b   1.000
_cell.length_c   1.000
_cell.angle_alpha   90.00
_cell.angle_beta   90.00
_cell.angle_gamma   90.00
#
_symmetry.space_group_name_H-M   'P 1'
#
loop_
_entity.id
_entity.type
_entity.pdbx_description
1 polymer ?
#
loop_
_entity_poly.entity_id
_entity_poly.type
_entity_poly.pdbx_seq_one_letter_code
_entity_poly.pdbx_strand_id
1 'polypeptide(L)'
;MDALRKKISQDPAKAAALDYLDEFEGRFWCETDERIRQITEKFESQVKAQGGIDVPATVKLGAETGAIQSRESHVELVDRYQKFVNQTQLPRLNKMMSVLDEDILQSQQNFTWIVIDDLDRYWVDESLVHDLILCLFRAVVDLKRVKNLKILVALRTNLFNELDFAGRNIGQEEKFRALTLHLGWSDHDLEGMLNERVAVGARRAGHTRLTKAADVLPRNNSSRGDPMKFMLRRTLMRPRDIISYWNKCLALTSGSPAITWQAIEGAQGSYSSDRLLALRDEWKTTFPGLEEVIAKFAGAPPQMFPDKFLEILGEASLLMADPEFADRAWLRDVLAPVWDADNGNDGIEPFKGLVSILYNVGFIGIRTASLKAIFSYDQPDLLRQPQAYATTTKYIVHPTFWAALGIDPGHNRSA
;
A
#
# COMPACT_ATOMS: atom_id res chain seq x y z
N MET A 1 -3.00 -16.81 -31.93
CA MET A 1 -2.34 -15.69 -32.64
C MET A 1 -2.54 -15.76 -34.16
N ASP A 2 -2.45 -16.94 -34.79
CA ASP A 2 -2.56 -17.07 -36.27
C ASP A 2 -3.88 -16.57 -36.88
N ALA A 3 -5.01 -16.82 -36.21
CA ALA A 3 -6.31 -16.31 -36.66
C ALA A 3 -6.38 -14.77 -36.60
N LEU A 4 -5.74 -14.15 -35.60
CA LEU A 4 -5.66 -12.70 -35.46
C LEU A 4 -4.71 -12.11 -36.52
N ARG A 5 -3.53 -12.71 -36.72
CA ARG A 5 -2.57 -12.35 -37.79
C ARG A 5 -3.26 -12.33 -39.16
N LYS A 6 -4.06 -13.36 -39.47
CA LYS A 6 -4.82 -13.44 -40.73
C LYS A 6 -5.90 -12.37 -40.84
N LYS A 7 -6.48 -11.94 -39.73
CA LYS A 7 -7.52 -10.90 -39.69
C LYS A 7 -6.95 -9.49 -39.87
N ILE A 8 -5.79 -9.22 -39.28
CA ILE A 8 -5.14 -7.90 -39.33
C ILE A 8 -4.12 -7.76 -40.46
N SER A 9 -3.86 -8.81 -41.24
CA SER A 9 -2.84 -8.82 -42.30
C SER A 9 -3.06 -7.78 -43.39
N GLN A 10 -4.28 -7.23 -43.50
CA GLN A 10 -4.63 -6.18 -44.45
C GLN A 10 -4.22 -4.77 -43.97
N ASP A 11 -3.95 -4.56 -42.68
CA ASP A 11 -3.45 -3.30 -42.12
C ASP A 11 -1.97 -3.49 -41.72
N PRO A 12 -1.02 -2.95 -42.52
CA PRO A 12 0.42 -3.10 -42.27
C PRO A 12 0.85 -2.56 -40.91
N ALA A 13 0.16 -1.53 -40.40
CA ALA A 13 0.46 -0.94 -39.10
C ALA A 13 -0.01 -1.83 -37.95
N LYS A 14 -1.15 -2.54 -38.11
CA LYS A 14 -1.60 -3.54 -37.12
C LYS A 14 -0.70 -4.77 -37.11
N ALA A 15 -0.29 -5.25 -38.28
CA ALA A 15 0.66 -6.36 -38.39
C ALA A 15 2.00 -6.03 -37.72
N ALA A 16 2.58 -4.86 -38.00
CA ALA A 16 3.83 -4.41 -37.38
C ALA A 16 3.71 -4.20 -35.85
N ALA A 17 2.54 -3.82 -35.36
CA ALA A 17 2.28 -3.71 -33.92
C ALA A 17 2.21 -5.10 -33.24
N LEU A 18 1.64 -6.10 -33.92
CA LEU A 18 1.57 -7.46 -33.42
C LEU A 18 2.96 -8.13 -33.40
N ASP A 19 3.74 -7.96 -34.48
CA ASP A 19 5.11 -8.47 -34.54
C ASP A 19 6.01 -7.84 -33.47
N TYR A 20 5.76 -6.58 -33.12
CA TYR A 20 6.42 -5.93 -31.99
C TYR A 20 6.09 -6.63 -30.67
N LEU A 21 4.83 -6.97 -30.40
CA LEU A 21 4.51 -7.72 -29.18
C LEU A 21 5.21 -9.07 -29.15
N ASP A 22 5.18 -9.83 -30.24
CA ASP A 22 5.83 -11.16 -30.30
C ASP A 22 7.36 -11.05 -30.12
N GLU A 23 7.99 -9.96 -30.55
CA GLU A 23 9.43 -9.74 -30.33
C GLU A 23 9.80 -9.44 -28.87
N PHE A 24 8.91 -8.78 -28.13
CA PHE A 24 9.16 -8.26 -26.77
C PHE A 24 8.38 -8.98 -25.67
N GLU A 25 7.47 -9.89 -26.01
CA GLU A 25 6.78 -10.79 -25.09
C GLU A 25 7.81 -11.56 -24.25
N GLY A 26 7.61 -11.61 -22.93
CA GLY A 26 8.52 -12.27 -21.99
C GLY A 26 9.85 -11.54 -21.72
N ARG A 27 10.18 -10.46 -22.45
CA ARG A 27 11.43 -9.71 -22.26
C ARG A 27 11.27 -8.46 -21.39
N PHE A 28 10.09 -8.22 -20.81
CA PHE A 28 9.79 -7.00 -20.05
C PHE A 28 10.66 -6.87 -18.78
N TRP A 29 10.95 -7.99 -18.13
CA TRP A 29 11.74 -8.06 -16.89
C TRP A 29 13.22 -8.38 -17.11
N CYS A 30 13.66 -8.56 -18.36
CA CYS A 30 15.10 -8.63 -18.63
C CYS A 30 15.71 -7.28 -18.24
N GLU A 31 16.78 -7.29 -17.45
CA GLU A 31 17.46 -6.07 -17.02
C GLU A 31 17.66 -5.15 -18.22
N THR A 32 17.31 -3.87 -18.05
CA THR A 32 17.36 -2.85 -19.12
C THR A 32 18.70 -2.87 -19.86
N ASP A 33 19.79 -3.24 -19.18
CA ASP A 33 21.13 -3.41 -19.75
C ASP A 33 21.29 -4.61 -20.69
N GLU A 34 20.69 -5.78 -20.40
CA GLU A 34 20.67 -6.91 -21.35
C GLU A 34 19.84 -6.57 -22.58
N ARG A 35 18.74 -5.85 -22.36
CA ARG A 35 17.85 -5.40 -23.43
C ARG A 35 18.58 -4.41 -24.34
N ILE A 36 19.30 -3.44 -23.77
CA ILE A 36 20.14 -2.48 -24.51
C ILE A 36 21.25 -3.23 -25.24
N ARG A 37 21.96 -4.15 -24.58
CA ARG A 37 23.06 -4.93 -25.19
C ARG A 37 22.60 -5.75 -26.39
N GLN A 38 21.50 -6.50 -26.26
CA GLN A 38 20.94 -7.29 -27.36
C GLN A 38 20.41 -6.43 -28.51
N ILE A 39 19.86 -5.25 -28.21
CA ILE A 39 19.38 -4.30 -29.22
C ILE A 39 20.58 -3.68 -29.98
N THR A 40 21.65 -3.32 -29.27
CA THR A 40 22.89 -2.82 -29.88
C THR A 40 23.54 -3.89 -30.76
N GLU A 41 23.61 -5.14 -30.30
CA GLU A 41 24.10 -6.27 -31.09
C GLU A 41 23.26 -6.52 -32.35
N LYS A 42 21.92 -6.43 -32.25
CA LYS A 42 21.02 -6.52 -33.40
C LYS A 42 21.23 -5.36 -34.39
N PHE A 43 21.42 -4.14 -33.90
CA PHE A 43 21.67 -2.98 -34.76
C PHE A 43 23.01 -3.10 -35.50
N GLU A 44 24.09 -3.49 -34.82
CA GLU A 44 25.37 -3.77 -35.46
C GLU A 44 25.23 -4.85 -36.53
N SER A 45 24.42 -5.88 -36.28
CA SER A 45 24.15 -6.93 -37.26
C SER A 45 23.35 -6.42 -38.47
N GLN A 46 22.36 -5.54 -38.27
CA GLN A 46 21.55 -4.97 -39.36
C GLN A 46 22.33 -3.96 -40.20
N VAL A 47 23.17 -3.14 -39.57
CA VAL A 47 24.08 -2.21 -40.26
C VAL A 47 25.14 -2.97 -41.07
N LYS A 48 25.66 -4.08 -40.54
CA LYS A 48 26.57 -4.98 -41.29
C LYS A 48 25.86 -5.72 -42.43
N ALA A 49 24.59 -6.10 -42.25
CA ALA A 49 23.81 -6.85 -43.24
C ALA A 49 23.30 -5.99 -44.40
N GLN A 50 23.08 -4.68 -44.20
CA GLN A 50 22.59 -3.77 -45.25
C GLN A 50 23.67 -3.22 -46.19
N GLY A 51 24.94 -3.58 -46.02
CA GLY A 51 25.99 -3.36 -47.01
C GLY A 51 26.01 -1.96 -47.64
N GLY A 52 26.36 -0.92 -46.86
CA GLY A 52 26.45 0.45 -47.40
C GLY A 52 27.14 1.47 -46.48
N ILE A 53 28.47 1.57 -46.65
CA ILE A 53 29.38 2.75 -46.66
C ILE A 53 29.17 3.94 -45.69
N ASP A 54 30.30 4.26 -45.04
CA ASP A 54 30.71 5.46 -44.28
C ASP A 54 30.02 5.78 -42.95
N VAL A 55 30.53 5.12 -41.91
CA VAL A 55 30.64 5.73 -40.57
C VAL A 55 31.42 7.04 -40.72
N PRO A 56 30.89 8.20 -40.27
CA PRO A 56 31.63 9.45 -40.27
C PRO A 56 32.98 9.27 -39.58
N ALA A 57 34.03 9.83 -40.18
CA ALA A 57 35.43 9.73 -39.76
C ALA A 57 35.75 10.26 -38.34
N THR A 58 34.74 10.54 -37.50
CA THR A 58 34.89 10.82 -36.06
C THR A 58 35.13 9.57 -35.22
N VAL A 59 34.89 8.36 -35.73
CA VAL A 59 35.07 7.10 -34.96
C VAL A 59 36.48 6.49 -35.11
N LYS A 60 37.28 6.94 -36.09
CA LYS A 60 38.66 6.43 -36.29
C LYS A 60 39.76 7.23 -35.57
N LEU A 61 39.42 8.31 -34.89
CA LEU A 61 40.40 9.16 -34.18
C LEU A 61 40.29 9.05 -32.64
N GLY A 62 40.11 7.83 -32.13
CA GLY A 62 40.04 7.56 -30.68
C GLY A 62 40.95 6.43 -30.20
N ALA A 63 41.83 5.91 -31.07
CA ALA A 63 42.72 4.79 -30.73
C ALA A 63 43.96 5.21 -29.91
N GLU A 64 44.15 6.51 -29.63
CA GLU A 64 45.28 6.98 -28.83
C GLU A 64 44.85 8.09 -27.86
N THR A 65 44.08 7.73 -26.83
CA THR A 65 44.09 8.36 -25.48
C THR A 65 43.02 7.69 -24.62
N GLY A 66 43.44 6.71 -23.83
CA GLY A 66 42.56 5.97 -22.94
C GLY A 66 42.08 6.78 -21.72
N ALA A 67 40.83 6.53 -21.36
CA ALA A 67 40.30 6.42 -19.99
C ALA A 67 39.49 7.56 -19.35
N ILE A 68 39.15 8.67 -20.02
CA ILE A 68 38.30 9.71 -19.36
C ILE A 68 37.01 10.07 -20.12
N GLN A 69 36.90 9.79 -21.42
CA GLN A 69 35.73 10.21 -22.22
C GLN A 69 34.57 9.21 -22.35
N SER A 70 34.66 8.02 -21.75
CA SER A 70 33.68 6.95 -21.98
C SER A 70 32.37 7.10 -21.21
N ARG A 71 32.31 7.88 -20.12
CA ARG A 71 31.11 7.94 -19.26
C ARG A 71 30.08 8.96 -19.74
N GLU A 72 30.49 10.18 -20.10
CA GLU A 72 29.59 11.21 -20.64
C GLU A 72 29.04 10.83 -22.02
N SER A 73 29.89 10.29 -22.89
CA SER A 73 29.47 9.82 -24.22
C SER A 73 28.48 8.67 -24.13
N HIS A 74 28.66 7.74 -23.17
CA HIS A 74 27.74 6.63 -22.96
C HIS A 74 26.37 7.07 -22.42
N VAL A 75 26.32 8.06 -21.52
CA VAL A 75 25.05 8.63 -21.03
C VAL A 75 24.32 9.38 -22.14
N GLU A 76 25.02 10.16 -22.95
CA GLU A 76 24.42 10.91 -24.06
C GLU A 76 23.96 9.99 -25.21
N LEU A 77 24.70 8.91 -25.48
CA LEU A 77 24.26 7.84 -26.37
C LEU A 77 23.01 7.15 -25.82
N VAL A 78 23.00 6.74 -24.56
CA VAL A 78 21.83 6.09 -23.95
C VAL A 78 20.59 6.98 -24.00
N ASP A 79 20.71 8.29 -23.74
CA ASP A 79 19.59 9.23 -23.81
C ASP A 79 19.06 9.43 -25.25
N ARG A 80 19.95 9.56 -26.25
CA ARG A 80 19.53 9.62 -27.66
C ARG A 80 18.89 8.32 -28.13
N TYR A 81 19.39 7.17 -27.68
CA TYR A 81 18.83 5.87 -28.03
C TYR A 81 17.49 5.63 -27.35
N GLN A 82 17.33 5.98 -26.07
CA GLN A 82 16.03 5.98 -25.41
C GLN A 82 15.02 6.87 -26.14
N LYS A 83 15.43 8.07 -26.58
CA LYS A 83 14.58 8.95 -27.39
C LYS A 83 14.16 8.32 -28.73
N PHE A 84 15.10 7.70 -29.45
CA PHE A 84 14.82 7.07 -30.74
C PHE A 84 13.94 5.80 -30.62
N VAL A 85 14.23 4.97 -29.61
CA VAL A 85 13.44 3.78 -29.29
C VAL A 85 12.02 4.17 -28.88
N ASN A 86 11.87 5.17 -28.01
CA ASN A 86 10.55 5.69 -27.64
C ASN A 86 9.78 6.25 -28.85
N GLN A 87 10.46 6.97 -29.76
CA GLN A 87 9.83 7.50 -30.99
C GLN A 87 9.32 6.41 -31.94
N THR A 88 9.97 5.25 -31.99
CA THR A 88 9.59 4.14 -32.88
C THR A 88 8.62 3.15 -32.23
N GLN A 89 8.67 2.98 -30.90
CA GLN A 89 7.84 2.03 -30.15
C GLN A 89 6.46 2.60 -29.76
N LEU A 90 6.38 3.88 -29.39
CA LEU A 90 5.12 4.50 -28.96
C LEU A 90 4.00 4.46 -30.02
N PRO A 91 4.26 4.69 -31.32
CA PRO A 91 3.24 4.54 -32.36
C PRO A 91 2.73 3.09 -32.49
N ARG A 92 3.61 2.10 -32.34
CA ARG A 92 3.26 0.67 -32.40
C ARG A 92 2.38 0.27 -31.23
N LEU A 93 2.74 0.68 -30.01
CA LEU A 93 1.94 0.46 -28.81
C LEU A 93 0.56 1.13 -28.92
N ASN A 94 0.50 2.37 -29.41
CA ASN A 94 -0.76 3.06 -29.65
C ASN A 94 -1.64 2.33 -30.65
N LYS A 95 -1.06 1.85 -31.76
CA LYS A 95 -1.79 1.07 -32.76
C LYS A 95 -2.26 -0.28 -32.20
N MET A 96 -1.49 -0.89 -31.31
CA MET A 96 -1.89 -2.13 -30.64
C MET A 96 -3.12 -1.93 -29.74
N MET A 97 -3.26 -0.77 -29.09
CA MET A 97 -4.49 -0.46 -28.35
C MET A 97 -5.71 -0.37 -29.29
N SER A 98 -5.55 0.12 -30.52
CA SER A 98 -6.61 0.06 -31.54
C SER A 98 -6.91 -1.38 -31.97
N VAL A 99 -5.89 -2.23 -32.13
CA VAL A 99 -6.10 -3.68 -32.40
C VAL A 99 -6.89 -4.34 -31.26
N LEU A 100 -6.55 -4.01 -30.01
CA LEU A 100 -7.27 -4.50 -28.84
C LEU A 100 -8.75 -4.11 -28.87
N ASP A 101 -9.09 -2.88 -29.22
CA ASP A 101 -10.48 -2.41 -29.28
C ASP A 101 -11.24 -2.94 -30.51
N GLU A 102 -10.63 -2.88 -31.69
CA GLU A 102 -11.30 -3.12 -32.97
C GLU A 102 -11.31 -4.58 -33.41
N ASP A 103 -10.28 -5.37 -33.03
CA ASP A 103 -10.05 -6.70 -33.59
C ASP A 103 -10.14 -7.81 -32.54
N ILE A 104 -9.77 -7.54 -31.29
CA ILE A 104 -9.77 -8.52 -30.19
C ILE A 104 -11.03 -8.38 -29.33
N LEU A 105 -11.24 -7.21 -28.72
CA LEU A 105 -12.34 -6.92 -27.79
C LEU A 105 -13.46 -6.15 -28.50
N GLN A 106 -13.90 -6.70 -29.64
CA GLN A 106 -14.77 -6.05 -30.62
C GLN A 106 -16.20 -5.82 -30.13
N SER A 107 -16.66 -6.64 -29.19
CA SER A 107 -18.05 -6.65 -28.72
C SER A 107 -18.15 -6.88 -27.22
N GLN A 108 -19.33 -6.58 -26.66
CA GLN A 108 -19.68 -6.87 -25.27
C GLN A 108 -19.53 -8.34 -24.89
N GLN A 109 -19.63 -9.27 -25.85
CA GLN A 109 -19.40 -10.71 -25.58
C GLN A 109 -17.94 -10.99 -25.21
N ASN A 110 -17.02 -10.11 -25.59
CA ASN A 110 -15.58 -10.22 -25.32
C ASN A 110 -15.16 -9.31 -24.16
N PHE A 111 -16.12 -8.79 -23.37
CA PHE A 111 -15.80 -7.85 -22.30
C PHE A 111 -14.86 -8.48 -21.28
N THR A 112 -13.73 -7.82 -21.03
CA THR A 112 -12.64 -8.36 -20.21
C THR A 112 -12.36 -7.47 -19.00
N TRP A 113 -12.24 -8.09 -17.84
CA TRP A 113 -11.72 -7.47 -16.62
C TRP A 113 -10.29 -7.92 -16.38
N ILE A 114 -9.41 -6.96 -16.10
CA ILE A 114 -8.08 -7.21 -15.55
C ILE A 114 -8.09 -6.65 -14.13
N VAL A 115 -7.79 -7.51 -13.15
CA VAL A 115 -7.65 -7.10 -11.76
C VAL A 115 -6.18 -7.27 -11.38
N ILE A 116 -5.56 -6.18 -10.95
CA ILE A 116 -4.18 -6.13 -10.50
C ILE A 116 -4.21 -5.82 -9.00
N ASP A 117 -3.64 -6.72 -8.21
CA ASP A 117 -3.63 -6.66 -6.74
C ASP A 117 -2.23 -7.01 -6.23
N ASP A 118 -2.02 -6.89 -4.91
CA ASP A 118 -0.77 -7.24 -4.22
C ASP A 118 0.46 -6.42 -4.69
N LEU A 119 0.23 -5.18 -5.15
CA LEU A 119 1.29 -4.25 -5.58
C LEU A 119 2.15 -3.71 -4.41
N ASP A 120 1.74 -3.98 -3.18
CA ASP A 120 2.47 -3.68 -1.95
C ASP A 120 3.46 -4.78 -1.54
N ARG A 121 3.48 -5.94 -2.23
CA ARG A 121 4.42 -7.02 -1.95
C ARG A 121 5.80 -6.76 -2.58
N TYR A 122 6.80 -7.55 -2.19
CA TYR A 122 8.13 -7.54 -2.80
C TYR A 122 8.11 -8.19 -4.20
N TRP A 123 7.83 -7.41 -5.24
CA TRP A 123 7.86 -7.85 -6.64
C TRP A 123 8.92 -7.13 -7.48
N VAL A 124 9.52 -6.06 -6.96
CA VAL A 124 10.60 -5.29 -7.59
C VAL A 124 11.39 -4.54 -6.51
N ASP A 125 12.60 -4.08 -6.85
CA ASP A 125 13.41 -3.22 -5.99
C ASP A 125 12.65 -1.96 -5.56
N GLU A 126 12.78 -1.59 -4.30
CA GLU A 126 12.06 -0.48 -3.67
C GLU A 126 12.25 0.86 -4.39
N SER A 127 13.43 1.07 -4.99
CA SER A 127 13.74 2.25 -5.80
C SER A 127 12.91 2.38 -7.08
N LEU A 128 12.36 1.27 -7.59
CA LEU A 128 11.59 1.20 -8.83
C LEU A 128 10.09 0.99 -8.61
N VAL A 129 9.66 0.52 -7.42
CA VAL A 129 8.24 0.23 -7.12
C VAL A 129 7.35 1.42 -7.47
N HIS A 130 7.68 2.62 -6.96
CA HIS A 130 6.87 3.82 -7.17
C HIS A 130 6.78 4.20 -8.65
N ASP A 131 7.91 4.16 -9.36
CA ASP A 131 7.97 4.52 -10.78
C ASP A 131 7.14 3.55 -11.63
N LEU A 132 7.21 2.24 -11.34
CA LEU A 132 6.44 1.23 -12.06
C LEU A 132 4.94 1.31 -11.76
N ILE A 133 4.54 1.63 -10.53
CA ILE A 133 3.12 1.88 -10.19
C ILE A 133 2.60 3.11 -10.96
N LEU A 134 3.38 4.19 -11.04
CA LEU A 134 3.00 5.37 -11.81
C LEU A 134 2.88 5.06 -13.31
N CYS A 135 3.81 4.27 -13.86
CA CYS A 135 3.72 3.77 -15.23
C CYS A 135 2.48 2.90 -15.46
N LEU A 136 2.12 2.04 -14.51
CA LEU A 136 0.90 1.24 -14.56
C LEU A 136 -0.34 2.13 -14.59
N PHE A 137 -0.43 3.14 -13.72
CA PHE A 137 -1.56 4.07 -13.72
C PHE A 137 -1.70 4.82 -15.03
N ARG A 138 -0.58 5.26 -15.61
CA ARG A 138 -0.55 5.87 -16.95
C ARG A 138 -1.11 4.91 -18.00
N ALA A 139 -0.64 3.66 -18.02
CA ALA A 139 -1.11 2.64 -18.95
C ALA A 139 -2.61 2.36 -18.81
N VAL A 140 -3.14 2.32 -17.59
CA VAL A 140 -4.58 2.16 -17.33
C VAL A 140 -5.39 3.32 -17.92
N VAL A 141 -4.91 4.55 -17.76
CA VAL A 141 -5.57 5.74 -18.34
C VAL A 141 -5.55 5.67 -19.87
N ASP A 142 -4.42 5.30 -20.47
CA ASP A 142 -4.30 5.18 -21.93
C ASP A 142 -5.17 4.05 -22.50
N LEU A 143 -5.34 2.94 -21.77
CA LEU A 143 -6.19 1.80 -22.15
C LEU A 143 -7.69 2.06 -21.94
N LYS A 144 -8.10 3.15 -21.28
CA LYS A 144 -9.52 3.50 -21.08
C LYS A 144 -10.29 3.66 -22.40
N ARG A 145 -9.61 3.94 -23.50
CA ARG A 145 -10.22 4.03 -24.85
C ARG A 145 -10.75 2.70 -25.37
N VAL A 146 -10.24 1.57 -24.85
CA VAL A 146 -10.68 0.23 -25.22
C VAL A 146 -12.00 -0.06 -24.52
N LYS A 147 -13.10 -0.09 -25.28
CA LYS A 147 -14.48 -0.04 -24.75
C LYS A 147 -14.83 -1.25 -23.91
N ASN A 148 -14.41 -2.43 -24.38
CA ASN A 148 -14.73 -3.72 -23.78
C ASN A 148 -13.59 -4.24 -22.88
N LEU A 149 -12.74 -3.33 -22.36
CA LEU A 149 -11.71 -3.62 -21.38
C LEU A 149 -11.94 -2.75 -20.14
N LYS A 150 -11.84 -3.37 -18.96
CA LYS A 150 -11.75 -2.66 -17.68
C LYS A 150 -10.59 -3.19 -16.87
N ILE A 151 -9.84 -2.26 -16.30
CA ILE A 151 -8.69 -2.57 -15.45
C ILE A 151 -8.98 -1.99 -14.08
N LEU A 152 -8.89 -2.83 -13.06
CA LEU A 152 -8.98 -2.45 -11.66
C LEU A 152 -7.61 -2.67 -11.03
N VAL A 153 -7.10 -1.64 -10.38
CA VAL A 153 -5.85 -1.71 -9.63
C VAL A 153 -6.18 -1.51 -8.16
N ALA A 154 -5.86 -2.51 -7.35
CA ALA A 154 -5.92 -2.42 -5.90
C ALA A 154 -4.54 -2.00 -5.39
N LEU A 155 -4.51 -0.92 -4.59
CA LEU A 155 -3.30 -0.39 -3.99
C LEU A 155 -3.60 0.06 -2.57
N ARG A 156 -2.65 -0.18 -1.66
CA ARG A 156 -2.77 0.31 -0.28
C ARG A 156 -2.73 1.83 -0.24
N THR A 157 -3.51 2.40 0.67
CA THR A 157 -3.61 3.86 0.83
C THR A 157 -2.27 4.53 1.14
N ASN A 158 -1.44 3.93 2.00
CA ASN A 158 -0.12 4.48 2.34
C ASN A 158 0.79 4.54 1.10
N LEU A 159 0.88 3.44 0.35
CA LEU A 159 1.69 3.38 -0.86
C LEU A 159 1.19 4.37 -1.93
N PHE A 160 -0.13 4.46 -2.14
CA PHE A 160 -0.72 5.46 -3.05
C PHE A 160 -0.37 6.90 -2.65
N ASN A 161 -0.32 7.15 -1.34
CA ASN A 161 -0.09 8.46 -0.76
C ASN A 161 1.38 8.91 -0.81
N GLU A 162 2.32 7.97 -0.97
CA GLU A 162 3.76 8.22 -1.13
C GLU A 162 4.15 8.50 -2.58
N LEU A 163 3.27 8.22 -3.54
CA LEU A 163 3.53 8.47 -4.96
C LEU A 163 3.60 9.98 -5.26
N ASP A 164 4.73 10.43 -5.78
CA ASP A 164 4.91 11.80 -6.29
C ASP A 164 4.43 11.91 -7.75
N PHE A 165 3.19 12.38 -7.91
CA PHE A 165 2.60 12.62 -9.23
C PHE A 165 3.13 13.90 -9.90
N ALA A 166 3.62 14.87 -9.11
CA ALA A 166 3.97 16.21 -9.58
C ALA A 166 5.43 16.30 -10.07
N GLY A 167 6.38 15.68 -9.37
CA GLY A 167 7.81 15.77 -9.69
C GLY A 167 8.21 15.08 -11.00
N ARG A 168 7.36 14.20 -11.56
CA ARG A 168 7.73 13.27 -12.63
C ARG A 168 7.15 13.58 -14.01
N ASN A 169 6.36 14.65 -14.21
CA ASN A 169 5.66 14.96 -15.47
C ASN A 169 4.78 13.80 -16.03
N ILE A 170 4.40 12.82 -15.20
CA ILE A 170 3.64 11.62 -15.61
C ILE A 170 2.16 11.95 -15.87
N GLY A 171 1.68 13.11 -15.45
CA GLY A 171 0.36 13.62 -15.79
C GLY A 171 -0.15 14.58 -14.72
N GLN A 172 -1.34 15.13 -14.95
CA GLN A 172 -2.05 15.87 -13.90
C GLN A 172 -2.60 14.87 -12.89
N GLU A 173 -2.08 14.92 -11.66
CA GLU A 173 -2.48 14.10 -10.50
C GLU A 173 -4.02 13.97 -10.36
N GLU A 174 -4.73 15.07 -10.61
CA GLU A 174 -6.19 15.16 -10.57
C GLU A 174 -6.88 14.09 -11.43
N LYS A 175 -6.32 13.73 -12.59
CA LYS A 175 -6.88 12.70 -13.48
C LYS A 175 -6.84 11.31 -12.86
N PHE A 176 -5.79 11.01 -12.09
CA PHE A 176 -5.66 9.73 -11.39
C PHE A 176 -6.58 9.69 -10.19
N ARG A 177 -6.59 10.76 -9.37
CA ARG A 177 -7.48 10.86 -8.20
C ARG A 177 -8.96 10.77 -8.58
N ALA A 178 -9.37 11.32 -9.72
CA ALA A 178 -10.74 11.20 -10.22
C ALA A 178 -11.16 9.76 -10.60
N LEU A 179 -10.19 8.86 -10.78
CA LEU A 179 -10.42 7.44 -11.09
C LEU A 179 -10.20 6.53 -9.86
N THR A 180 -9.82 7.10 -8.73
CA THR A 180 -9.56 6.36 -7.49
C THR A 180 -10.85 6.19 -6.70
N LEU A 181 -11.14 4.94 -6.29
CA LEU A 181 -12.16 4.63 -5.30
C LEU A 181 -11.48 4.34 -3.96
N HIS A 182 -11.69 5.21 -2.97
CA HIS A 182 -11.24 4.94 -1.61
C HIS A 182 -12.20 3.98 -0.92
N LEU A 183 -11.68 2.83 -0.48
CA LEU A 183 -12.45 1.85 0.28
C LEU A 183 -12.44 2.21 1.77
N GLY A 184 -13.62 2.24 2.37
CA GLY A 184 -13.83 2.45 3.80
C GLY A 184 -14.99 1.60 4.29
N TRP A 185 -14.98 1.25 5.58
CA TRP A 185 -16.01 0.41 6.19
C TRP A 185 -16.68 1.17 7.33
N SER A 186 -18.00 1.28 7.29
CA SER A 186 -18.79 1.77 8.41
C SER A 186 -19.16 0.64 9.37
N ASP A 187 -19.60 1.01 10.58
CA ASP A 187 -20.16 0.05 11.56
C ASP A 187 -21.28 -0.79 10.91
N HIS A 188 -22.14 -0.16 10.10
CA HIS A 188 -23.25 -0.81 9.42
C HIS A 188 -22.77 -1.82 8.37
N ASP A 189 -21.73 -1.50 7.60
CA ASP A 189 -21.20 -2.42 6.58
C ASP A 189 -20.59 -3.67 7.21
N LEU A 190 -19.85 -3.51 8.30
CA LEU A 190 -19.24 -4.61 9.03
C LEU A 190 -20.29 -5.47 9.74
N GLU A 191 -21.32 -4.85 10.34
CA GLU A 191 -22.46 -5.57 10.91
C GLU A 191 -23.24 -6.32 9.84
N GLY A 192 -23.50 -5.71 8.68
CA GLY A 192 -24.16 -6.33 7.53
C GLY A 192 -23.39 -7.55 7.02
N MET A 193 -22.07 -7.43 6.89
CA MET A 193 -21.18 -8.54 6.51
C MET A 193 -21.24 -9.69 7.52
N LEU A 194 -21.25 -9.39 8.83
CA LEU A 194 -21.41 -10.41 9.86
C LEU A 194 -22.80 -11.06 9.82
N ASN A 195 -23.87 -10.30 9.57
CA ASN A 195 -25.22 -10.84 9.42
C ASN A 195 -25.25 -11.88 8.28
N GLU A 196 -24.68 -11.56 7.12
CA GLU A 196 -24.60 -12.52 6.00
C GLU A 196 -23.82 -13.79 6.37
N ARG A 197 -22.69 -13.63 7.07
CA ARG A 197 -21.90 -14.78 7.55
C ARG A 197 -22.67 -15.65 8.53
N VAL A 198 -23.36 -15.04 9.48
CA VAL A 198 -24.20 -15.75 10.46
C VAL A 198 -25.34 -16.47 9.75
N ALA A 199 -26.02 -15.82 8.82
CA ALA A 199 -27.11 -16.43 8.07
C ALA A 199 -26.62 -17.64 7.25
N VAL A 200 -25.46 -17.55 6.58
CA VAL A 200 -24.87 -18.67 5.85
C VAL A 200 -24.45 -19.80 6.80
N GLY A 201 -23.76 -19.48 7.90
CA GLY A 201 -23.31 -20.46 8.90
C GLY A 201 -24.47 -21.19 9.57
N ALA A 202 -25.50 -20.45 9.97
CA ALA A 202 -26.70 -20.98 10.58
C ALA A 202 -27.48 -21.90 9.63
N ARG A 203 -27.68 -21.49 8.37
CA ARG A 203 -28.32 -22.34 7.34
C ARG A 203 -27.59 -23.66 7.16
N ARG A 204 -26.25 -23.63 7.10
CA ARG A 204 -25.42 -24.85 7.00
C ARG A 204 -25.55 -25.77 8.21
N ALA A 205 -25.74 -25.20 9.40
CA ALA A 205 -25.99 -25.95 10.63
C ALA A 205 -27.46 -26.36 10.84
N GLY A 206 -28.35 -26.10 9.87
CA GLY A 206 -29.78 -26.43 9.97
C GLY A 206 -30.62 -25.45 10.79
N HIS A 207 -30.06 -24.29 11.18
CA HIS A 207 -30.76 -23.25 11.91
C HIS A 207 -31.26 -22.15 10.96
N THR A 208 -32.55 -22.17 10.63
CA THR A 208 -33.15 -21.19 9.69
C THR A 208 -33.61 -19.89 10.35
N ARG A 209 -33.67 -19.83 11.68
CA ARG A 209 -34.13 -18.65 12.44
C ARG A 209 -33.02 -17.66 12.79
N LEU A 210 -31.76 -18.10 12.76
CA LEU A 210 -30.60 -17.25 13.05
C LEU A 210 -30.14 -16.59 11.76
N THR A 211 -30.37 -15.28 11.66
CA THR A 211 -30.11 -14.52 10.42
C THR A 211 -29.22 -13.32 10.64
N LYS A 212 -29.12 -12.84 11.89
CA LYS A 212 -28.33 -11.66 12.25
C LYS A 212 -27.29 -11.99 13.32
N ALA A 213 -26.20 -11.26 13.32
CA ALA A 213 -25.19 -11.29 14.37
C ALA A 213 -25.80 -11.01 15.75
N ALA A 214 -26.78 -10.11 15.82
CA ALA A 214 -27.54 -9.83 17.04
C ALA A 214 -28.25 -11.05 17.63
N ASP A 215 -28.60 -12.07 16.81
CA ASP A 215 -29.26 -13.30 17.28
C ASP A 215 -28.29 -14.21 18.06
N VAL A 216 -26.98 -14.02 17.85
CA VAL A 216 -25.90 -14.85 18.43
C VAL A 216 -25.13 -14.10 19.51
N LEU A 217 -25.25 -12.76 19.57
CA LEU A 217 -24.61 -11.91 20.56
C LEU A 217 -25.40 -11.83 21.88
N PRO A 218 -24.74 -11.50 23.01
CA PRO A 218 -25.43 -11.24 24.24
C PRO A 218 -26.27 -9.95 24.14
N ARG A 219 -27.24 -9.77 25.03
CA ARG A 219 -27.99 -8.51 25.10
C ARG A 219 -27.10 -7.36 25.59
N ASN A 220 -27.50 -6.14 25.24
CA ASN A 220 -26.90 -4.91 25.73
C ASN A 220 -26.88 -4.90 27.25
N ASN A 221 -25.77 -4.43 27.80
CA ASN A 221 -25.53 -4.37 29.23
C ASN A 221 -25.31 -2.90 29.63
N SER A 222 -25.90 -2.46 30.75
CA SER A 222 -25.77 -1.08 31.24
C SER A 222 -24.32 -0.70 31.57
N SER A 223 -23.51 -1.65 32.02
CA SER A 223 -22.10 -1.44 32.37
C SER A 223 -21.13 -1.65 31.21
N ARG A 224 -21.36 -2.67 30.37
CA ARG A 224 -20.46 -3.05 29.26
C ARG A 224 -20.86 -2.46 27.90
N GLY A 225 -22.09 -1.98 27.77
CA GLY A 225 -22.64 -1.39 26.55
C GLY A 225 -23.17 -2.41 25.55
N ASP A 226 -23.00 -2.09 24.28
CA ASP A 226 -23.41 -2.90 23.13
C ASP A 226 -22.25 -3.80 22.68
N PRO A 227 -22.44 -5.12 22.57
CA PRO A 227 -21.35 -6.06 22.26
C PRO A 227 -20.82 -5.91 20.84
N MET A 228 -21.66 -5.58 19.86
CA MET A 228 -21.21 -5.37 18.48
C MET A 228 -20.30 -4.15 18.43
N LYS A 229 -20.72 -3.02 18.99
CA LYS A 229 -19.90 -1.81 19.09
C LYS A 229 -18.64 -2.04 19.92
N PHE A 230 -18.70 -2.86 20.97
CA PHE A 230 -17.55 -3.21 21.77
C PHE A 230 -16.48 -3.94 20.95
N MET A 231 -16.91 -4.87 20.07
CA MET A 231 -16.02 -5.61 19.18
C MET A 231 -15.47 -4.70 18.07
N LEU A 232 -16.33 -3.94 17.37
CA LEU A 232 -15.93 -3.07 16.25
C LEU A 232 -14.87 -2.03 16.65
N ARG A 233 -15.01 -1.43 17.84
CA ARG A 233 -14.01 -0.49 18.38
C ARG A 233 -12.62 -1.09 18.62
N ARG A 234 -12.49 -2.42 18.56
CA ARG A 234 -11.24 -3.16 18.72
C ARG A 234 -10.75 -3.78 17.43
N THR A 235 -11.32 -3.43 16.26
CA THR A 235 -10.99 -4.11 14.99
C THR A 235 -10.51 -3.19 13.89
N LEU A 236 -10.07 -1.96 14.21
CA LEU A 236 -9.51 -0.99 13.25
C LEU A 236 -10.43 -0.71 12.05
N MET A 237 -11.74 -0.97 12.20
CA MET A 237 -12.72 -0.97 11.11
C MET A 237 -12.33 -1.84 9.90
N ARG A 238 -11.65 -2.97 10.13
CA ARG A 238 -11.23 -3.92 9.09
C ARG A 238 -12.11 -5.18 9.11
N PRO A 239 -12.69 -5.62 7.97
CA PRO A 239 -13.52 -6.83 7.90
C PRO A 239 -12.81 -8.09 8.41
N ARG A 240 -11.54 -8.27 8.06
CA ARG A 240 -10.74 -9.44 8.50
C ARG A 240 -10.58 -9.48 10.01
N ASP A 241 -10.38 -8.33 10.65
CA ASP A 241 -10.13 -8.23 12.08
C ASP A 241 -11.41 -8.52 12.88
N ILE A 242 -12.57 -7.99 12.46
CA ILE A 242 -13.84 -8.33 13.11
C ILE A 242 -14.22 -9.80 12.94
N ILE A 243 -13.94 -10.40 11.78
CA ILE A 243 -14.13 -11.85 11.56
C ILE A 243 -13.22 -12.66 12.49
N SER A 244 -11.94 -12.28 12.60
CA SER A 244 -10.97 -12.95 13.46
C SER A 244 -11.41 -12.89 14.92
N TYR A 245 -11.80 -11.70 15.40
CA TYR A 245 -12.30 -11.53 16.76
C TYR A 245 -13.58 -12.33 17.00
N TRP A 246 -14.53 -12.29 16.07
CA TRP A 246 -15.77 -13.08 16.14
C TRP A 246 -15.51 -14.57 16.25
N ASN A 247 -14.61 -15.12 15.43
CA ASN A 247 -14.26 -16.53 15.47
C ASN A 247 -13.62 -16.94 16.82
N LYS A 248 -12.80 -16.06 17.42
CA LYS A 248 -12.25 -16.29 18.76
C LYS A 248 -13.34 -16.29 19.82
N CYS A 249 -14.32 -15.38 19.74
CA CYS A 249 -15.48 -15.40 20.63
C CYS A 249 -16.27 -16.72 20.50
N LEU A 250 -16.52 -17.18 19.27
CA LEU A 250 -17.20 -18.46 19.02
C LEU A 250 -16.44 -19.65 19.61
N ALA A 251 -15.11 -19.69 19.46
CA ALA A 251 -14.27 -20.76 20.00
C ALA A 251 -14.35 -20.85 21.53
N LEU A 252 -14.56 -19.72 22.22
CA LEU A 252 -14.74 -19.66 23.67
C LEU A 252 -16.19 -19.91 24.13
N THR A 253 -17.13 -20.06 23.21
CA THR A 253 -18.58 -20.23 23.49
C THR A 253 -18.97 -21.70 23.59
N SER A 254 -18.12 -22.56 24.16
CA SER A 254 -18.40 -23.99 24.26
C SER A 254 -19.63 -24.27 25.14
N GLY A 255 -20.59 -25.03 24.61
CA GLY A 255 -21.79 -25.45 25.34
C GLY A 255 -22.87 -24.38 25.53
N SER A 256 -22.70 -23.16 25.01
CA SER A 256 -23.69 -22.08 25.08
C SER A 256 -24.36 -21.87 23.71
N PRO A 257 -25.69 -21.61 23.67
CA PRO A 257 -26.41 -21.34 22.42
C PRO A 257 -26.09 -19.94 21.83
N ALA A 258 -25.43 -19.07 22.59
CA ALA A 258 -25.08 -17.71 22.18
C ALA A 258 -23.73 -17.29 22.78
N ILE A 259 -23.05 -16.36 22.11
CA ILE A 259 -21.82 -15.74 22.60
C ILE A 259 -22.14 -14.99 23.90
N THR A 260 -21.32 -15.20 24.92
CA THR A 260 -21.45 -14.52 26.22
C THR A 260 -20.48 -13.34 26.33
N TRP A 261 -20.76 -12.41 27.24
CA TRP A 261 -19.81 -11.34 27.56
C TRP A 261 -18.46 -11.87 28.04
N GLN A 262 -18.46 -13.00 28.78
CA GLN A 262 -17.23 -13.65 29.21
C GLN A 262 -16.40 -14.17 28.02
N ALA A 263 -17.06 -14.73 26.99
CA ALA A 263 -16.37 -15.16 25.77
C ALA A 263 -15.80 -13.97 24.98
N ILE A 264 -16.55 -12.86 24.88
CA ILE A 264 -16.06 -11.62 24.24
C ILE A 264 -14.85 -11.07 25.00
N GLU A 265 -14.95 -10.94 26.32
CA GLU A 265 -13.87 -10.41 27.16
C GLU A 265 -12.65 -11.33 27.14
N GLY A 266 -12.85 -12.65 27.23
CA GLY A 266 -11.80 -13.65 27.21
C GLY A 266 -11.08 -13.77 25.86
N ALA A 267 -11.75 -13.46 24.75
CA ALA A 267 -11.14 -13.49 23.41
C ALA A 267 -10.14 -12.32 23.21
N GLN A 268 -10.28 -11.21 23.95
CA GLN A 268 -9.46 -10.00 23.78
C GLN A 268 -7.95 -10.28 23.86
N GLY A 269 -7.49 -11.05 24.85
CA GLY A 269 -6.06 -11.30 25.04
C GLY A 269 -5.43 -11.97 23.81
N SER A 270 -6.02 -13.09 23.38
CA SER A 270 -5.52 -13.82 22.20
C SER A 270 -5.69 -13.02 20.91
N TYR A 271 -6.78 -12.29 20.74
CA TYR A 271 -7.02 -11.46 19.55
C TYR A 271 -6.03 -10.30 19.46
N SER A 272 -5.82 -9.59 20.56
CA SER A 272 -4.90 -8.45 20.66
C SER A 272 -3.47 -8.88 20.38
N SER A 273 -3.06 -10.04 20.91
CA SER A 273 -1.71 -10.60 20.70
C SER A 273 -1.48 -10.98 19.23
N ASP A 274 -2.43 -11.69 18.62
CA ASP A 274 -2.36 -12.03 17.18
C ASP A 274 -2.33 -10.78 16.31
N ARG A 275 -3.07 -9.73 16.70
CA ARG A 275 -3.11 -8.47 15.95
C ARG A 275 -1.79 -7.71 16.04
N LEU A 276 -1.13 -7.73 17.19
CA LEU A 276 0.20 -7.13 17.37
C LEU A 276 1.25 -7.86 16.52
N LEU A 277 1.23 -9.20 16.51
CA LEU A 277 2.10 -10.01 15.63
C LEU A 277 1.85 -9.72 14.16
N ALA A 278 0.57 -9.65 13.75
CA ALA A 278 0.23 -9.36 12.38
C ALA A 278 0.58 -7.91 11.98
N LEU A 279 0.58 -6.95 12.91
CA LEU A 279 1.07 -5.59 12.67
C LEU A 279 2.59 -5.61 12.42
N ARG A 280 3.36 -6.33 13.24
CA ARG A 280 4.79 -6.54 13.00
C ARG A 280 5.02 -7.15 11.62
N ASP A 281 4.35 -8.25 11.30
CA ASP A 281 4.56 -8.94 10.02
C ASP A 281 4.18 -8.08 8.81
N GLU A 282 3.22 -7.18 8.96
CA GLU A 282 2.78 -6.23 7.93
C GLU A 282 3.80 -5.12 7.67
N TRP A 283 4.56 -4.71 8.68
CA TRP A 283 5.43 -3.52 8.61
C TRP A 283 6.92 -3.79 8.84
N LYS A 284 7.33 -5.00 9.23
CA LYS A 284 8.73 -5.34 9.59
C LYS A 284 9.76 -5.06 8.51
N THR A 285 9.34 -4.98 7.25
CA THR A 285 10.27 -4.68 6.16
C THR A 285 10.38 -3.18 5.89
N THR A 286 9.30 -2.41 6.08
CA THR A 286 9.32 -0.94 5.96
C THR A 286 9.86 -0.27 7.23
N PHE A 287 9.49 -0.80 8.40
CA PHE A 287 9.88 -0.32 9.72
C PHE A 287 10.40 -1.50 10.58
N PRO A 288 11.60 -2.03 10.30
CA PRO A 288 12.25 -3.03 11.15
C PRO A 288 12.31 -2.57 12.62
N GLY A 289 11.97 -3.44 13.57
CA GLY A 289 12.00 -3.13 15.01
C GLY A 289 10.83 -2.25 15.51
N LEU A 290 9.81 -1.98 14.68
CA LEU A 290 8.62 -1.21 15.10
C LEU A 290 7.91 -1.80 16.33
N GLU A 291 7.94 -3.13 16.50
CA GLU A 291 7.40 -3.81 17.67
C GLU A 291 8.06 -3.39 18.98
N GLU A 292 9.36 -3.05 18.96
CA GLU A 292 10.11 -2.59 20.15
C GLU A 292 9.74 -1.17 20.52
N VAL A 293 9.48 -0.31 19.51
CA VAL A 293 8.90 1.03 19.71
C VAL A 293 7.51 0.91 20.34
N ILE A 294 6.67 0.02 19.80
CA ILE A 294 5.32 -0.23 20.34
C ILE A 294 5.39 -0.79 21.77
N ALA A 295 6.39 -1.62 22.08
CA ALA A 295 6.58 -2.18 23.42
C ALA A 295 6.83 -1.12 24.49
N LYS A 296 7.32 0.09 24.13
CA LYS A 296 7.45 1.23 25.08
C LYS A 296 6.10 1.72 25.62
N PHE A 297 5.01 1.38 24.96
CA PHE A 297 3.65 1.69 25.43
C PHE A 297 3.07 0.63 26.38
N ALA A 298 3.82 -0.42 26.72
CA ALA A 298 3.36 -1.43 27.66
C ALA A 298 3.00 -0.81 29.02
N GLY A 299 1.80 -1.11 29.53
CA GLY A 299 1.29 -0.56 30.78
C GLY A 299 0.95 0.94 30.75
N ALA A 300 1.07 1.62 29.60
CA ALA A 300 0.74 3.03 29.49
C ALA A 300 -0.78 3.28 29.69
N PRO A 301 -1.20 4.50 30.08
CA PRO A 301 -2.61 4.85 30.10
C PRO A 301 -3.24 4.73 28.71
N PRO A 302 -4.52 4.33 28.60
CA PRO A 302 -5.21 4.18 27.31
C PRO A 302 -5.33 5.50 26.53
N GLN A 303 -5.26 6.63 27.24
CA GLN A 303 -5.29 7.98 26.68
C GLN A 303 -4.24 8.80 27.43
N MET A 304 -3.38 9.48 26.70
CA MET A 304 -2.25 10.23 27.24
C MET A 304 -2.36 11.70 26.82
N PHE A 305 -2.06 12.59 27.76
CA PHE A 305 -1.78 13.99 27.41
C PHE A 305 -0.41 14.07 26.70
N PRO A 306 -0.14 15.16 25.95
CA PRO A 306 1.11 15.31 25.20
C PRO A 306 2.37 15.03 26.03
N ASP A 307 2.45 15.51 27.27
CA ASP A 307 3.62 15.33 28.14
C ASP A 307 3.94 13.85 28.41
N LYS A 308 2.92 13.05 28.79
CA LYS A 308 3.12 11.61 29.03
C LYS A 308 3.44 10.86 27.75
N PHE A 309 2.85 11.28 26.64
CA PHE A 309 3.14 10.67 25.34
C PHE A 309 4.58 10.96 24.91
N LEU A 310 5.05 12.19 25.10
CA LEU A 310 6.44 12.61 24.84
C LEU A 310 7.46 11.82 25.66
N GLU A 311 7.17 11.55 26.94
CA GLU A 311 8.02 10.70 27.79
C GLU A 311 8.26 9.33 27.13
N ILE A 312 7.20 8.68 26.63
CA ILE A 312 7.29 7.37 25.96
C ILE A 312 8.03 7.48 24.63
N LEU A 313 7.82 8.56 23.85
CA LEU A 313 8.58 8.78 22.62
C LEU A 313 10.06 9.04 22.88
N GLY A 314 10.39 9.68 24.00
CA GLY A 314 11.76 9.82 24.49
C GLY A 314 12.37 8.47 24.85
N GLU A 315 11.65 7.58 25.52
CA GLU A 315 12.12 6.21 25.75
C GLU A 315 12.29 5.41 24.45
N ALA A 316 11.43 5.65 23.45
CA ALA A 316 11.56 5.03 22.14
C ALA A 316 12.78 5.54 21.38
N SER A 317 13.17 6.81 21.52
CA SER A 317 14.37 7.34 20.86
C SER A 317 15.67 6.72 21.38
N LEU A 318 15.68 6.25 22.64
CA LEU A 318 16.80 5.53 23.23
C LEU A 318 17.09 4.18 22.55
N LEU A 319 16.15 3.61 21.79
CA LEU A 319 16.37 2.40 20.99
C LEU A 319 17.48 2.60 19.94
N MET A 320 17.78 3.84 19.55
CA MET A 320 18.92 4.14 18.69
C MET A 320 20.27 3.78 19.29
N ALA A 321 20.37 3.76 20.62
CA ALA A 321 21.57 3.34 21.34
C ALA A 321 21.60 1.84 21.63
N ASP A 322 20.51 1.10 21.38
CA ASP A 322 20.46 -0.33 21.58
C ASP A 322 21.16 -1.06 20.41
N PRO A 323 22.25 -1.81 20.67
CA PRO A 323 22.96 -2.53 19.63
C PRO A 323 22.12 -3.64 18.98
N GLU A 324 21.12 -4.18 19.69
CA GLU A 324 20.26 -5.29 19.23
C GLU A 324 19.08 -4.80 18.38
N PHE A 325 18.79 -3.49 18.36
CA PHE A 325 17.67 -2.94 17.60
C PHE A 325 17.88 -3.15 16.08
N ALA A 326 16.89 -3.79 15.45
CA ALA A 326 16.93 -4.13 14.04
C ALA A 326 16.93 -2.87 13.14
N ASP A 327 17.81 -2.86 12.14
CA ASP A 327 17.97 -1.81 11.11
C ASP A 327 17.45 -0.40 11.48
N ARG A 328 18.35 0.40 12.05
CA ARG A 328 18.07 1.74 12.56
C ARG A 328 17.85 2.81 11.47
N ALA A 329 17.97 2.49 10.19
CA ALA A 329 17.99 3.52 9.13
C ALA A 329 16.72 4.39 9.15
N TRP A 330 15.54 3.76 9.12
CA TRP A 330 14.27 4.48 9.13
C TRP A 330 14.08 5.28 10.43
N LEU A 331 14.42 4.68 11.58
CA LEU A 331 14.22 5.30 12.90
C LEU A 331 15.16 6.51 13.08
N ARG A 332 16.40 6.41 12.59
CA ARG A 332 17.35 7.52 12.53
C ARG A 332 16.77 8.67 11.72
N ASP A 333 16.25 8.39 10.54
CA ASP A 333 15.82 9.43 9.61
C ASP A 333 14.59 10.18 10.16
N VAL A 334 13.64 9.47 10.80
CA VAL A 334 12.46 10.10 11.41
C VAL A 334 12.74 10.82 12.73
N LEU A 335 13.80 10.44 13.43
CA LEU A 335 14.22 11.06 14.69
C LEU A 335 15.37 12.06 14.50
N ALA A 336 15.94 12.24 13.30
CA ALA A 336 17.00 13.23 13.03
C ALA A 336 16.68 14.62 13.62
N PRO A 337 15.45 15.15 13.50
CA PRO A 337 15.09 16.43 14.12
C PRO A 337 15.19 16.47 15.65
N VAL A 338 15.12 15.32 16.33
CA VAL A 338 15.26 15.22 17.79
C VAL A 338 16.69 15.54 18.24
N TRP A 339 17.70 15.13 17.47
CA TRP A 339 19.11 15.43 17.77
C TRP A 339 19.55 16.79 17.23
N ASP A 340 18.91 17.28 16.17
CA ASP A 340 19.17 18.59 15.57
C ASP A 340 18.42 19.74 16.27
N ALA A 341 17.44 19.42 17.13
CA ALA A 341 16.71 20.42 17.89
C ALA A 341 17.65 21.11 18.90
N ASP A 342 18.22 22.25 18.49
CA ASP A 342 18.87 23.20 19.38
C ASP A 342 17.94 23.47 20.57
N ASN A 343 18.41 23.13 21.79
CA ASN A 343 17.85 23.17 23.17
C ASN A 343 16.56 23.99 23.48
N GLY A 344 15.56 24.04 22.61
CA GLY A 344 14.41 24.94 22.72
C GLY A 344 13.14 24.43 22.06
N ASN A 345 13.14 23.20 21.53
CA ASN A 345 11.96 22.57 20.94
C ASN A 345 11.56 21.30 21.73
N ASP A 346 11.32 21.46 23.04
CA ASP A 346 10.95 20.40 24.01
C ASP A 346 9.54 19.81 23.80
N GLY A 347 8.97 19.96 22.60
CA GLY A 347 7.60 19.58 22.28
C GLY A 347 7.48 18.35 21.37
N ILE A 348 6.30 18.16 20.79
CA ILE A 348 6.01 17.07 19.84
C ILE A 348 6.62 17.29 18.45
N GLU A 349 7.07 18.51 18.16
CA GLU A 349 7.57 18.92 16.83
C GLU A 349 8.69 18.00 16.31
N PRO A 350 9.74 17.69 17.10
CA PRO A 350 10.83 16.83 16.61
C PRO A 350 10.40 15.38 16.40
N PHE A 351 9.31 14.95 17.04
CA PHE A 351 8.80 13.58 16.98
C PHE A 351 7.71 13.36 15.91
N LYS A 352 7.32 14.38 15.15
CA LYS A 352 6.21 14.28 14.17
C LYS A 352 6.34 13.12 13.19
N GLY A 353 7.56 12.80 12.76
CA GLY A 353 7.83 11.65 11.89
C GLY A 353 7.40 10.33 12.53
N LEU A 354 7.84 10.08 13.76
CA LEU A 354 7.47 8.88 14.51
C LEU A 354 5.97 8.85 14.83
N VAL A 355 5.38 9.97 15.23
CA VAL A 355 3.93 10.08 15.49
C VAL A 355 3.12 9.77 14.23
N SER A 356 3.55 10.27 13.06
CA SER A 356 2.92 9.97 11.76
C SER A 356 2.94 8.47 11.46
N ILE A 357 4.07 7.80 11.70
CA ILE A 357 4.17 6.35 11.51
C ILE A 357 3.18 5.62 12.43
N LEU A 358 3.23 5.88 13.74
CA LEU A 358 2.35 5.22 14.71
C LEU A 358 0.86 5.43 14.38
N TYR A 359 0.49 6.61 13.85
CA TYR A 359 -0.87 6.89 13.40
C TYR A 359 -1.22 6.12 12.13
N ASN A 360 -0.37 6.16 11.11
CA ASN A 360 -0.60 5.54 9.80
C ASN A 360 -0.69 4.02 9.88
N VAL A 361 0.11 3.38 10.73
CA VAL A 361 0.01 1.92 10.98
C VAL A 361 -1.23 1.54 11.79
N GLY A 362 -1.96 2.54 12.32
CA GLY A 362 -3.20 2.35 13.10
C GLY A 362 -2.96 2.03 14.57
N PHE A 363 -1.74 2.27 15.09
CA PHE A 363 -1.39 2.01 16.47
C PHE A 363 -1.96 3.07 17.42
N ILE A 364 -1.84 4.35 17.05
CA ILE A 364 -2.40 5.47 17.82
C ILE A 364 -3.50 6.20 17.03
N GLY A 365 -4.39 6.84 17.78
CA GLY A 365 -5.30 7.87 17.29
C GLY A 365 -5.08 9.17 18.06
N ILE A 366 -5.62 10.25 17.52
CA ILE A 366 -5.54 11.57 18.14
C ILE A 366 -6.93 12.06 18.54
N ARG A 367 -7.02 12.79 19.64
CA ARG A 367 -8.21 13.54 20.01
C ARG A 367 -7.86 15.01 20.02
N THR A 368 -8.65 15.81 19.33
CA THR A 368 -8.57 17.26 19.31
C THR A 368 -9.56 17.86 20.33
N ALA A 369 -10.16 19.03 20.07
CA ALA A 369 -11.26 19.55 20.87
C ALA A 369 -12.55 18.71 20.79
N SER A 370 -12.64 17.78 19.84
CA SER A 370 -13.80 16.89 19.68
C SER A 370 -13.83 15.75 20.71
N LEU A 371 -15.02 15.21 20.97
CA LEU A 371 -15.20 14.11 21.94
C LEU A 371 -14.69 12.76 21.42
N LYS A 372 -14.59 12.56 20.10
CA LYS A 372 -14.23 11.28 19.48
C LYS A 372 -12.73 11.26 19.15
N ALA A 373 -12.07 10.14 19.41
CA ALA A 373 -10.73 9.90 18.89
C ALA A 373 -10.82 9.63 17.37
N ILE A 374 -9.88 10.18 16.61
CA ILE A 374 -9.76 10.01 15.16
C ILE A 374 -8.56 9.10 14.91
N PHE A 375 -8.76 8.05 14.13
CA PHE A 375 -7.71 7.13 13.71
C PHE A 375 -7.46 7.25 12.20
N SER A 376 -6.38 6.64 11.71
CA SER A 376 -6.01 6.70 10.29
C SER A 376 -7.09 6.17 9.34
N TYR A 377 -7.93 5.22 9.76
CA TYR A 377 -9.07 4.76 8.95
C TYR A 377 -10.23 5.77 8.90
N ASP A 378 -10.34 6.70 9.87
CA ASP A 378 -11.32 7.79 9.83
C ASP A 378 -10.80 8.93 8.94
N GLN A 379 -9.53 9.32 9.11
CA GLN A 379 -8.88 10.41 8.37
C GLN A 379 -7.38 10.10 8.10
N PRO A 380 -7.03 9.51 6.95
CA PRO A 380 -5.66 9.12 6.63
C PRO A 380 -4.68 10.29 6.57
N ASP A 381 -5.13 11.46 6.08
CA ASP A 381 -4.26 12.61 5.81
C ASP A 381 -4.18 13.62 6.96
N LEU A 382 -4.78 13.32 8.12
CA LEU A 382 -4.91 14.26 9.23
C LEU A 382 -3.55 14.80 9.70
N LEU A 383 -2.58 13.91 9.93
CA LEU A 383 -1.25 14.27 10.42
C LEU A 383 -0.31 14.83 9.35
N ARG A 384 -0.76 14.95 8.08
CA ARG A 384 -0.05 15.73 7.07
C ARG A 384 -0.23 17.24 7.28
N GLN A 385 -1.26 17.63 8.02
CA GLN A 385 -1.55 19.02 8.32
C GLN A 385 -0.79 19.43 9.60
N PRO A 386 0.14 20.39 9.56
CA PRO A 386 0.89 20.80 10.75
C PRO A 386 0.00 21.25 11.93
N GLN A 387 -1.18 21.80 11.62
CA GLN A 387 -2.17 22.23 12.62
C GLN A 387 -2.79 21.08 13.43
N ALA A 388 -2.79 19.86 12.91
CA ALA A 388 -3.35 18.69 13.61
C ALA A 388 -2.56 18.40 14.90
N TYR A 389 -1.24 18.55 14.88
CA TYR A 389 -0.40 18.37 16.06
C TYR A 389 -0.67 19.43 17.13
N ALA A 390 -0.78 20.71 16.72
CA ALA A 390 -1.01 21.82 17.63
C ALA A 390 -2.38 21.77 18.33
N THR A 391 -3.38 21.15 17.69
CA THR A 391 -4.75 21.04 18.23
C THR A 391 -5.01 19.72 18.96
N THR A 392 -4.01 18.84 19.05
CA THR A 392 -4.14 17.54 19.71
C THR A 392 -4.13 17.71 21.23
N THR A 393 -5.21 17.26 21.88
CA THR A 393 -5.36 17.29 23.33
C THR A 393 -4.96 15.97 23.99
N LYS A 394 -5.14 14.84 23.28
CA LYS A 394 -4.77 13.51 23.77
C LYS A 394 -4.34 12.58 22.63
N TYR A 395 -3.40 11.69 22.93
CA TYR A 395 -3.02 10.53 22.12
C TYR A 395 -3.64 9.27 22.71
N ILE A 396 -4.17 8.40 21.87
CA ILE A 396 -4.93 7.21 22.29
C ILE A 396 -4.31 5.99 21.65
N VAL A 397 -3.81 5.05 22.45
CA VAL A 397 -3.45 3.72 21.92
C VAL A 397 -4.73 3.04 21.46
N HIS A 398 -4.75 2.50 20.24
CA HIS A 398 -5.96 1.91 19.69
C HIS A 398 -6.43 0.71 20.56
N PRO A 399 -7.73 0.58 20.88
CA PRO A 399 -8.24 -0.45 21.80
C PRO A 399 -7.92 -1.90 21.43
N THR A 400 -7.62 -2.15 20.14
CA THR A 400 -7.19 -3.47 19.65
C THR A 400 -5.91 -3.98 20.34
N PHE A 401 -5.03 -3.08 20.79
CA PHE A 401 -3.71 -3.43 21.36
C PHE A 401 -3.69 -3.45 22.89
N TRP A 402 -4.76 -3.01 23.55
CA TRP A 402 -4.75 -2.82 25.00
C TRP A 402 -4.44 -4.09 25.78
N ALA A 403 -5.07 -5.21 25.42
CA ALA A 403 -4.87 -6.46 26.15
C ALA A 403 -3.45 -7.02 25.96
N ALA A 404 -2.87 -6.93 24.76
CA ALA A 404 -1.49 -7.37 24.49
C ALA A 404 -0.45 -6.49 25.21
N LEU A 405 -0.73 -5.20 25.37
CA LEU A 405 0.16 -4.24 26.03
C LEU A 405 -0.10 -4.08 27.53
N GLY A 406 -1.05 -4.83 28.11
CA GLY A 406 -1.39 -4.69 29.53
C GLY A 406 -1.98 -3.32 29.89
N ILE A 407 -2.62 -2.64 28.93
CA ILE A 407 -3.24 -1.32 29.14
C ILE A 407 -4.64 -1.52 29.74
N ASP A 408 -4.86 -0.96 30.94
CA ASP A 408 -6.15 -1.03 31.62
C ASP A 408 -7.03 0.21 31.33
N PRO A 409 -8.19 0.07 30.67
CA PRO A 409 -9.13 1.18 30.48
C PRO A 409 -9.73 1.72 31.78
N GLY A 410 -9.64 0.99 32.89
CA GLY A 410 -10.15 1.38 34.21
C GLY A 410 -9.32 2.44 34.93
N HIS A 411 -8.05 2.62 34.54
CA HIS A 411 -7.10 3.51 35.23
C HIS A 411 -7.45 5.02 35.14
N ASN A 412 -8.35 5.42 34.25
CA ASN A 412 -8.77 6.82 34.04
C ASN A 412 -10.06 7.22 34.79
N ARG A 413 -10.55 6.42 35.75
CA ARG A 413 -11.71 6.81 36.58
C ARG A 413 -11.35 7.57 37.86
N SER A 414 -10.06 7.82 38.11
CA SER A 414 -9.56 8.35 39.38
C SER A 414 -8.43 9.38 39.23
N ALA A 415 -8.44 10.18 38.17
CA ALA A 415 -7.57 11.35 38.02
C ALA A 415 -8.37 12.57 37.57
#